data_AF-A0A2W2JUU7-F1
#
_entry.id   AF-A0A2W2JUU7-F1
#
_cell.length_a   1.000
_cell.length_b   1.000
_cell.length_c   1.000
_cell.angle_alpha   90.00
_cell.angle_beta   90.00
_cell.angle_gamma   90.00
#
_symmetry.space_group_name_H-M   'P 1'
#
loop_
_entity.id
_entity.type
_entity.pdbx_description
1 polymer ?
#
loop_
_entity_poly.entity_id
_entity_poly.type
_entity_poly.pdbx_seq_one_letter_code
_entity_poly.pdbx_strand_id
1 'polypeptide(L)'
;MSTGQCRRLLAAYRYALTRPTPVLVLGGTRDFFSNGIHLNVIEASDDPAAESWTNLGAIDDLVEAVLRTTDRLVVAALGGNAAAGGVMLALAADEVWCRTGAVLNPHYRRMGLYGSEFWTYSLPRRTGAATAERLTTEALPVSAATAHGLGLVDREVPVPAGGFTTEVERMAAELAEDEGIQVAKVLVNDDVAVTDSLYTAGRRGTGATLFVEKIAGAAADEGQPLERVEAIARQVNEKSRSFGVALSACTTPAKGSPTFDLPPGELELGIGIHGEPGRERRPMMTSGEIADFAVHAILEDLHPGNPVLLLVNGMGATPLLELYGFNAEVHRVLAARGVAVARTLVGDYVTSLDMAGASVTLCQIDEELLRLWDAPVSTPGLRWGM
;
A
#
# COMPACT_ATOMS: atom_id res chain seq x y z
N MET A 1 8.31 17.27 -6.33
CA MET A 1 7.86 16.46 -7.46
C MET A 1 8.58 16.92 -8.72
N SER A 2 9.40 16.06 -9.30
CA SER A 2 10.05 16.31 -10.59
C SER A 2 9.05 16.24 -11.75
N THR A 3 9.44 16.72 -12.93
CA THR A 3 8.62 16.61 -14.16
C THR A 3 8.09 15.19 -14.38
N GLY A 4 8.95 14.18 -14.24
CA GLY A 4 8.56 12.78 -14.41
C GLY A 4 7.59 12.29 -13.32
N GLN A 5 7.74 12.75 -12.08
CA GLN A 5 6.81 12.41 -10.99
C GLN A 5 5.42 13.03 -11.23
N CYS A 6 5.35 14.30 -11.62
CA CYS A 6 4.08 14.97 -11.93
C CYS A 6 3.34 14.27 -13.09
N ARG A 7 4.04 13.96 -14.18
CA ARG A 7 3.44 13.26 -15.34
C ARG A 7 2.93 11.87 -15.01
N ARG A 8 3.64 11.10 -14.18
CA ARG A 8 3.17 9.79 -13.71
C ARG A 8 1.91 9.92 -12.85
N LEU A 9 1.88 10.89 -11.94
CA LEU A 9 0.72 11.13 -11.10
C LEU A 9 -0.49 11.58 -11.94
N LEU A 10 -0.30 12.46 -12.92
CA LEU A 10 -1.36 12.85 -13.85
C LEU A 10 -1.88 11.66 -14.68
N ALA A 11 -0.99 10.78 -15.16
CA ALA A 11 -1.40 9.59 -15.88
C ALA A 11 -2.24 8.65 -15.01
N ALA A 12 -1.82 8.42 -13.76
CA ALA A 12 -2.57 7.63 -12.78
C ALA A 12 -3.93 8.27 -12.44
N TYR A 13 -3.96 9.59 -12.26
CA TYR A 13 -5.18 10.35 -12.01
C TYR A 13 -6.17 10.24 -13.18
N ARG A 14 -5.71 10.43 -14.42
CA ARG A 14 -6.53 10.25 -15.63
C ARG A 14 -7.04 8.82 -15.78
N TYR A 15 -6.23 7.82 -15.44
CA TYR A 15 -6.68 6.43 -15.42
C TYR A 15 -7.79 6.22 -14.38
N ALA A 16 -7.64 6.77 -13.16
CA ALA A 16 -8.67 6.69 -12.13
C ALA A 16 -9.99 7.34 -12.59
N LEU A 17 -9.93 8.45 -13.34
CA LEU A 17 -11.12 9.08 -13.94
C LEU A 17 -11.87 8.16 -14.92
N THR A 18 -11.21 7.16 -15.53
CA THR A 18 -11.89 6.16 -16.39
C THR A 18 -12.65 5.09 -15.62
N ARG A 19 -12.48 5.02 -14.29
CA ARG A 19 -13.12 4.05 -13.43
C ARG A 19 -14.45 4.61 -12.90
N PRO A 20 -15.45 3.75 -12.64
CA PRO A 20 -16.72 4.16 -12.05
C PRO A 20 -16.55 4.39 -10.53
N THR A 21 -15.73 5.38 -10.16
CA THR A 21 -15.43 5.73 -8.77
C THR A 21 -15.96 7.13 -8.44
N PRO A 22 -16.78 7.30 -7.39
CA PRO A 22 -17.39 8.58 -7.01
C PRO A 22 -16.48 9.46 -6.15
N VAL A 23 -15.47 8.86 -5.52
CA VAL A 23 -14.53 9.54 -4.65
C VAL A 23 -13.12 9.17 -5.09
N LEU A 24 -12.28 10.17 -5.31
CA LEU A 24 -10.85 10.03 -5.59
C LEU A 24 -10.05 10.59 -4.43
N VAL A 25 -9.26 9.74 -3.77
CA VAL A 25 -8.33 10.16 -2.73
C VAL A 25 -6.94 10.37 -3.33
N LEU A 26 -6.46 11.61 -3.32
CA LEU A 26 -5.09 11.99 -3.65
C LEU A 26 -4.28 12.06 -2.35
N GLY A 27 -3.44 11.06 -2.10
CA GLY A 27 -2.61 11.02 -0.90
C GLY A 27 -1.43 10.07 -1.03
N GLY A 28 -0.44 10.26 -0.15
CA GLY A 28 0.70 9.35 -0.03
C GLY A 28 0.50 8.33 1.08
N THR A 29 1.13 7.16 0.95
CA THR A 29 1.19 6.14 2.01
C THR A 29 2.22 6.44 3.11
N ARG A 30 2.93 7.58 3.02
CA ARG A 30 4.02 7.97 3.92
C ARG A 30 3.79 9.35 4.52
N ASP A 31 4.58 9.65 5.55
CA ASP A 31 4.53 10.82 6.44
C ASP A 31 4.82 12.19 5.78
N PHE A 32 4.66 12.30 4.46
CA PHE A 32 4.92 13.52 3.69
C PHE A 32 4.07 13.56 2.42
N PHE A 33 3.36 14.68 2.18
CA PHE A 33 2.48 14.83 1.03
C PHE A 33 3.24 15.35 -0.21
N SER A 34 3.65 16.61 -0.20
CA SER A 34 4.38 17.25 -1.31
C SER A 34 4.96 18.61 -0.90
N ASN A 35 6.16 18.95 -1.39
CA ASN A 35 6.75 20.30 -1.28
C ASN A 35 6.56 21.12 -2.58
N GLY A 36 5.77 20.61 -3.54
CA GLY A 36 5.70 21.19 -4.89
C GLY A 36 6.85 20.70 -5.75
N ILE A 37 7.53 21.59 -6.48
CA ILE A 37 8.57 21.28 -7.47
C ILE A 37 9.85 20.69 -6.83
N HIS A 38 10.55 19.81 -7.55
CA HIS A 38 11.78 19.16 -7.06
C HIS A 38 13.05 19.93 -7.46
N LEU A 39 13.47 20.90 -6.64
CA LEU A 39 14.60 21.79 -6.95
C LEU A 39 15.91 21.06 -7.29
N ASN A 40 16.28 19.99 -6.57
CA ASN A 40 17.53 19.28 -6.87
C ASN A 40 17.56 18.63 -8.27
N VAL A 41 16.39 18.29 -8.85
CA VAL A 41 16.32 17.75 -10.21
C VAL A 41 16.52 18.87 -11.24
N ILE A 42 15.98 20.06 -10.95
CA ILE A 42 16.21 21.25 -11.77
C ILE A 42 17.68 21.66 -11.73
N GLU A 43 18.28 21.74 -10.54
CA GLU A 43 19.67 22.13 -10.36
C GLU A 43 20.66 21.15 -11.00
N ALA A 44 20.30 19.86 -11.06
CA ALA A 44 21.12 18.83 -11.69
C ALA A 44 20.90 18.69 -13.21
N SER A 45 19.96 19.44 -13.80
CA SER A 45 19.69 19.42 -15.24
C SER A 45 20.79 20.15 -16.03
N ASP A 46 21.09 19.68 -17.24
CA ASP A 46 21.95 20.38 -18.20
C ASP A 46 21.40 21.76 -18.58
N ASP A 47 20.07 21.92 -18.52
CA ASP A 47 19.36 23.19 -18.68
C ASP A 47 18.35 23.36 -17.53
N PRO A 48 18.76 24.01 -16.42
CA PRO A 48 17.88 24.26 -15.27
C PRO A 48 16.69 25.18 -15.60
N ALA A 49 16.83 26.12 -16.54
CA ALA A 49 15.75 27.02 -16.89
C ALA A 49 14.64 26.26 -17.65
N ALA A 50 15.02 25.43 -18.61
CA ALA A 50 14.08 24.59 -19.35
C ALA A 50 13.42 23.53 -18.47
N GLU A 51 14.18 22.88 -17.57
CA GLU A 51 13.61 21.89 -16.65
C GLU A 51 12.66 22.56 -15.64
N SER A 52 13.00 23.75 -15.13
CA SER A 52 12.11 24.53 -14.26
C SER A 52 10.78 24.84 -14.93
N TRP A 53 10.81 25.35 -16.17
CA TRP A 53 9.60 25.64 -16.95
C TRP A 53 8.79 24.37 -17.24
N THR A 54 9.46 23.28 -17.59
CA THR A 54 8.80 22.00 -17.89
C THR A 54 8.16 21.41 -16.63
N ASN A 55 8.82 21.51 -15.47
CA ASN A 55 8.29 21.01 -14.21
C ASN A 55 7.08 21.84 -13.75
N LEU A 56 7.13 23.17 -13.92
CA LEU A 56 5.99 24.07 -13.67
C LEU A 56 4.77 23.66 -14.48
N GLY A 57 4.92 23.50 -15.80
CA GLY A 57 3.82 23.01 -16.65
C GLY A 57 3.31 21.63 -16.23
N ALA A 58 4.21 20.72 -15.86
CA ALA A 58 3.81 19.36 -15.47
C ALA A 58 3.02 19.30 -14.15
N ILE A 59 3.31 20.16 -13.16
CA ILE A 59 2.51 20.22 -11.93
C ILE A 59 1.20 20.99 -12.17
N ASP A 60 1.22 22.04 -12.99
CA ASP A 60 0.01 22.79 -13.37
C ASP A 60 -0.98 21.91 -14.15
N ASP A 61 -0.52 21.07 -15.07
CA ASP A 61 -1.37 20.09 -15.78
C ASP A 61 -2.09 19.13 -14.82
N LEU A 62 -1.41 18.72 -13.74
CA LEU A 62 -2.00 17.88 -12.69
C LEU A 62 -3.04 18.66 -11.90
N VAL A 63 -2.72 19.87 -11.46
CA VAL A 63 -3.62 20.73 -10.69
C VAL A 63 -4.86 21.09 -11.51
N GLU A 64 -4.69 21.41 -12.79
CA GLU A 64 -5.80 21.67 -13.70
C GLU A 64 -6.69 20.44 -13.88
N ALA A 65 -6.11 19.24 -13.99
CA ALA A 65 -6.89 18.01 -14.08
C ALA A 65 -7.76 17.78 -12.83
N VAL A 66 -7.23 18.10 -11.63
CA VAL A 66 -8.00 18.04 -10.39
C VAL A 66 -9.11 19.09 -10.39
N LEU A 67 -8.80 20.36 -10.69
CA LEU A 67 -9.79 21.45 -10.73
C LEU A 67 -10.92 21.25 -11.75
N ARG A 68 -10.66 20.48 -12.81
CA ARG A 68 -11.64 20.16 -13.86
C ARG A 68 -12.46 18.91 -13.57
N THR A 69 -12.15 18.17 -12.50
CA THR A 69 -12.93 17.01 -12.11
C THR A 69 -14.19 17.50 -11.40
N THR A 70 -15.34 17.37 -12.06
CA THR A 70 -16.63 17.89 -11.58
C THR A 70 -17.71 16.82 -11.49
N ASP A 71 -17.38 15.58 -11.85
CA ASP A 71 -18.31 14.44 -11.92
C ASP A 71 -18.19 13.50 -10.71
N ARG A 72 -17.27 13.78 -9.79
CA ARG A 72 -16.94 12.98 -8.61
C ARG A 72 -16.16 13.82 -7.61
N LEU A 73 -16.18 13.44 -6.34
CA LEU A 73 -15.48 14.14 -5.27
C LEU A 73 -13.98 13.81 -5.29
N VAL A 74 -13.13 14.81 -5.10
CA VAL A 74 -11.68 14.65 -4.92
C VAL A 74 -11.29 15.06 -3.51
N VAL A 75 -10.57 14.18 -2.80
CA VAL A 75 -10.06 14.41 -1.45
C VAL A 75 -8.53 14.44 -1.48
N ALA A 76 -7.91 15.53 -1.05
CA ALA A 76 -6.47 15.59 -0.77
C ALA A 76 -6.19 15.10 0.66
N ALA A 77 -5.49 13.99 0.80
CA ALA A 77 -5.18 13.34 2.08
C ALA A 77 -3.72 13.61 2.51
N LEU A 78 -3.54 14.55 3.45
CA LEU A 78 -2.26 15.03 3.95
C LEU A 78 -1.89 14.30 5.24
N GLY A 79 -1.26 13.13 5.09
CA GLY A 79 -0.72 12.35 6.22
C GLY A 79 0.54 12.96 6.85
N GLY A 80 1.11 13.95 6.20
CA GLY A 80 2.34 14.60 6.59
C GLY A 80 2.44 16.02 6.07
N ASN A 81 3.61 16.63 6.24
CA ASN A 81 3.82 18.02 5.90
C ASN A 81 3.61 18.28 4.40
N ALA A 82 3.17 19.48 4.07
CA ALA A 82 3.11 19.98 2.71
C ALA A 82 3.66 21.41 2.64
N ALA A 83 4.30 21.77 1.55
CA ALA A 83 4.84 23.12 1.34
C ALA A 83 4.65 23.59 -0.10
N ALA A 84 4.67 24.90 -0.29
CA ALA A 84 4.63 25.59 -1.58
C ALA A 84 3.58 24.97 -2.51
N GLY A 85 3.98 24.55 -3.72
CA GLY A 85 3.08 23.93 -4.70
C GLY A 85 2.41 22.65 -4.24
N GLY A 86 2.95 21.97 -3.22
CA GLY A 86 2.30 20.82 -2.60
C GLY A 86 1.06 21.21 -1.79
N VAL A 87 1.07 22.37 -1.12
CA VAL A 87 -0.15 22.88 -0.48
C VAL A 87 -1.16 23.30 -1.55
N MET A 88 -0.71 23.98 -2.59
CA MET A 88 -1.62 24.46 -3.65
C MET A 88 -2.25 23.33 -4.45
N LEU A 89 -1.50 22.25 -4.70
CA LEU A 89 -2.04 21.01 -5.25
C LEU A 89 -3.14 20.41 -4.37
N ALA A 90 -2.95 20.38 -3.04
CA ALA A 90 -3.99 19.89 -2.15
C ALA A 90 -5.27 20.74 -2.22
N LEU A 91 -5.12 22.08 -2.27
CA LEU A 91 -6.25 23.01 -2.34
C LEU A 91 -7.06 22.93 -3.64
N ALA A 92 -6.55 22.23 -4.66
CA ALA A 92 -7.27 21.97 -5.89
C ALA A 92 -8.36 20.91 -5.73
N ALA A 93 -8.23 20.01 -4.74
CA ALA A 93 -9.25 19.01 -4.41
C ALA A 93 -10.51 19.68 -3.85
N ASP A 94 -11.62 18.94 -3.75
CA ASP A 94 -12.87 19.41 -3.12
C ASP A 94 -12.74 19.46 -1.60
N GLU A 95 -12.16 18.41 -1.01
CA GLU A 95 -11.84 18.37 0.42
C GLU A 95 -10.34 18.19 0.69
N VAL A 96 -9.83 18.83 1.72
CA VAL A 96 -8.46 18.68 2.23
C VAL A 96 -8.52 18.09 3.63
N TRP A 97 -8.04 16.86 3.78
CA TRP A 97 -7.97 16.15 5.05
C TRP A 97 -6.53 16.11 5.55
N CYS A 98 -6.32 16.55 6.79
CA CYS A 98 -4.98 16.75 7.32
C CYS A 98 -4.81 16.06 8.67
N ARG A 99 -3.75 15.28 8.83
CA ARG A 99 -3.42 14.70 10.14
C ARG A 99 -3.06 15.82 11.12
N THR A 100 -3.52 15.74 12.36
CA THR A 100 -3.31 16.79 13.39
C THR A 100 -1.84 17.15 13.65
N GLY A 101 -0.89 16.26 13.35
CA GLY A 101 0.54 16.50 13.49
C GLY A 101 1.26 17.05 12.23
N ALA A 102 0.54 17.34 11.16
CA ALA A 102 1.12 17.89 9.94
C ALA A 102 1.24 19.43 9.99
N VAL A 103 2.23 19.94 9.26
CA VAL A 103 2.52 21.37 9.12
C VAL A 103 2.45 21.75 7.64
N LEU A 104 1.73 22.83 7.34
CA LEU A 104 1.57 23.40 6.01
C LEU A 104 2.37 24.69 5.87
N ASN A 105 3.10 24.82 4.77
CA ASN A 105 3.88 26.02 4.44
C ASN A 105 3.49 26.56 3.05
N PRO A 106 2.38 27.31 2.92
CA PRO A 106 1.82 27.73 1.62
C PRO A 106 2.59 28.87 0.91
N HIS A 107 3.86 29.13 1.25
CA HIS A 107 4.57 30.31 0.78
C HIS A 107 5.62 30.00 -0.30
N TYR A 108 5.84 30.97 -1.19
CA TYR A 108 6.89 30.96 -2.22
C TYR A 108 7.90 32.10 -2.03
N ARG A 109 7.53 33.15 -1.28
CA ARG A 109 8.24 34.43 -1.25
C ARG A 109 9.65 34.37 -0.70
N ARG A 110 9.90 33.59 0.37
CA ARG A 110 11.26 33.39 0.91
C ARG A 110 12.20 32.66 -0.07
N MET A 111 11.66 32.09 -1.15
CA MET A 111 12.41 31.44 -2.22
C MET A 111 12.58 32.35 -3.45
N GLY A 112 12.09 33.60 -3.41
CA GLY A 112 12.13 34.52 -4.56
C GLY A 112 11.14 34.17 -5.67
N LEU A 113 10.13 33.33 -5.38
CA LEU A 113 9.15 32.85 -6.34
C LEU A 113 7.77 33.44 -6.08
N TYR A 114 6.98 33.62 -7.15
CA TYR A 114 5.59 34.08 -7.09
C TYR A 114 4.57 32.93 -6.97
N GLY A 115 5.00 31.69 -7.19
CA GLY A 115 4.16 30.48 -7.12
C GLY A 115 3.44 30.14 -8.43
N SER A 116 2.95 28.90 -8.51
CA SER A 116 2.26 28.26 -9.64
C SER A 116 1.02 27.51 -9.12
N GLU A 117 0.58 26.42 -9.76
CA GLU A 117 -0.48 25.54 -9.27
C GLU A 117 -1.83 26.24 -9.10
N PHE A 118 -2.11 27.23 -9.95
CA PHE A 118 -3.35 28.02 -9.93
C PHE A 118 -3.69 28.59 -8.53
N TRP A 119 -2.68 28.87 -7.70
CA TRP A 119 -2.91 29.25 -6.30
C TRP A 119 -3.74 30.52 -6.15
N THR A 120 -3.62 31.46 -7.08
CA THR A 120 -4.42 32.70 -7.11
C THR A 120 -5.91 32.45 -7.36
N TYR A 121 -6.25 31.27 -7.90
CA TYR A 121 -7.63 30.80 -8.07
C TYR A 121 -8.13 30.04 -6.84
N SER A 122 -7.38 29.06 -6.34
CA SER A 122 -7.82 28.14 -5.27
C SER A 122 -7.69 28.75 -3.87
N LEU A 123 -6.55 29.34 -3.53
CA LEU A 123 -6.25 29.78 -2.17
C LEU A 123 -7.18 30.91 -1.68
N PRO A 124 -7.39 32.03 -2.41
CA PRO A 124 -8.28 33.10 -1.96
C PRO A 124 -9.74 32.65 -1.79
N ARG A 125 -10.19 31.65 -2.55
CA ARG A 125 -11.55 31.10 -2.43
C ARG A 125 -11.73 30.29 -1.15
N ARG A 126 -10.69 29.57 -0.74
CA ARG A 126 -10.70 28.76 0.48
C ARG A 126 -10.53 29.60 1.74
N THR A 127 -9.58 30.55 1.74
CA THR A 127 -9.19 31.26 2.97
C THR A 127 -9.65 32.71 3.04
N GLY A 128 -10.17 33.27 1.94
CA GLY A 128 -10.35 34.70 1.75
C GLY A 128 -9.07 35.41 1.29
N ALA A 129 -9.22 36.54 0.58
CA ALA A 129 -8.11 37.25 -0.07
C ALA A 129 -7.05 37.78 0.90
N ALA A 130 -7.46 38.39 2.02
CA ALA A 130 -6.53 38.93 3.02
C ALA A 130 -5.71 37.82 3.68
N THR A 131 -6.34 36.68 4.01
CA THR A 131 -5.63 35.51 4.55
C THR A 131 -4.69 34.90 3.52
N ALA A 132 -5.10 34.80 2.25
CA ALA A 132 -4.26 34.28 1.18
C ALA A 132 -2.99 35.12 0.97
N GLU A 133 -3.14 36.45 0.97
CA GLU A 133 -2.01 37.39 0.93
C GLU A 133 -1.10 37.19 2.14
N ARG A 134 -1.66 37.13 3.35
CA ARG A 134 -0.88 36.90 4.58
C ARG A 134 -0.08 35.60 4.53
N LEU A 135 -0.73 34.49 4.18
CA LEU A 135 -0.14 33.15 4.10
C LEU A 135 1.02 33.07 3.10
N THR A 136 0.90 33.78 1.97
CA THR A 136 1.90 33.76 0.90
C THR A 136 3.04 34.77 1.12
N THR A 137 2.82 35.80 1.96
CA THR A 137 3.80 36.87 2.20
C THR A 137 4.59 36.70 3.51
N GLU A 138 3.93 36.40 4.64
CA GLU A 138 4.58 36.28 5.95
C GLU A 138 5.43 35.00 6.07
N ALA A 139 5.05 33.97 5.31
CA ALA A 139 5.78 32.71 5.23
C ALA A 139 5.97 32.04 6.60
N LEU A 140 4.90 32.02 7.38
CA LEU A 140 4.84 31.32 8.67
C LEU A 140 4.29 29.90 8.48
N PRO A 141 4.88 28.89 9.16
CA PRO A 141 4.31 27.55 9.21
C PRO A 141 2.92 27.55 9.86
N VAL A 142 2.02 26.74 9.32
CA VAL A 142 0.63 26.62 9.76
C VAL A 142 0.41 25.20 10.26
N SER A 143 0.03 25.04 11.54
CA SER A 143 -0.38 23.73 12.06
C SER A 143 -1.70 23.26 11.42
N ALA A 144 -1.98 21.96 11.43
CA ALA A 144 -3.27 21.41 10.97
C ALA A 144 -4.48 22.14 11.59
N ALA A 145 -4.46 22.39 12.90
CA ALA A 145 -5.51 23.12 13.60
C ALA A 145 -5.69 24.57 13.13
N THR A 146 -4.57 25.27 12.92
CA THR A 146 -4.63 26.64 12.38
C THR A 146 -5.10 26.62 10.93
N ALA A 147 -4.64 25.65 10.14
CA ALA A 147 -5.02 25.49 8.75
C ALA A 147 -6.52 25.23 8.61
N HIS A 148 -7.10 24.43 9.51
CA HIS A 148 -8.53 24.21 9.57
C HIS A 148 -9.31 25.49 9.88
N GLY A 149 -8.90 26.23 10.93
CA GLY A 149 -9.53 27.51 11.27
C GLY A 149 -9.39 28.59 10.19
N LEU A 150 -8.41 28.48 9.29
CA LEU A 150 -8.19 29.40 8.17
C LEU A 150 -8.89 28.95 6.86
N GLY A 151 -9.48 27.76 6.81
CA GLY A 151 -10.11 27.19 5.60
C GLY A 151 -9.14 26.51 4.63
N LEU A 152 -7.88 26.30 5.01
CA LEU A 152 -6.92 25.51 4.22
C LEU A 152 -7.17 24.00 4.30
N VAL A 153 -7.79 23.56 5.39
CA VAL A 153 -8.07 22.16 5.71
C VAL A 153 -9.55 22.05 6.05
N ASP A 154 -10.24 21.14 5.39
CA ASP A 154 -11.67 20.90 5.63
C ASP A 154 -11.88 19.97 6.82
N ARG A 155 -10.98 18.99 7.02
CA ARG A 155 -11.04 18.04 8.14
C ARG A 155 -9.69 17.78 8.78
N GLU A 156 -9.63 17.86 10.10
CA GLU A 156 -8.51 17.35 10.88
C GLU A 156 -8.73 15.88 11.26
N VAL A 157 -7.73 15.03 11.06
CA VAL A 157 -7.81 13.59 11.33
C VAL A 157 -6.90 13.23 12.51
N PRO A 158 -7.45 13.00 13.71
CA PRO A 158 -6.67 12.84 14.95
C PRO A 158 -6.18 11.40 15.15
N VAL A 159 -5.27 10.95 14.28
CA VAL A 159 -4.68 9.60 14.33
C VAL A 159 -3.15 9.64 14.32
N PRO A 160 -2.47 8.60 14.84
CA PRO A 160 -1.02 8.42 14.64
C PRO A 160 -0.67 8.36 13.15
N ALA A 161 0.59 8.67 12.80
CA ALA A 161 1.04 8.68 11.40
C ALA A 161 0.69 7.38 10.63
N GLY A 162 0.95 6.23 11.24
CA GLY A 162 0.63 4.91 10.65
C GLY A 162 -0.87 4.59 10.55
N GLY A 163 -1.76 5.35 11.21
CA GLY A 163 -3.21 5.15 11.15
C GLY A 163 -3.91 6.05 10.12
N PHE A 164 -3.22 7.04 9.54
CA PHE A 164 -3.85 8.06 8.71
C PHE A 164 -4.46 7.48 7.43
N THR A 165 -3.72 6.65 6.68
CA THR A 165 -4.24 6.05 5.45
C THR A 165 -5.49 5.22 5.71
N THR A 166 -5.48 4.37 6.75
CA THR A 166 -6.64 3.56 7.13
C THR A 166 -7.86 4.41 7.48
N GLU A 167 -7.66 5.51 8.20
CA GLU A 167 -8.76 6.39 8.60
C GLU A 167 -9.31 7.18 7.41
N VAL A 168 -8.45 7.65 6.51
CA VAL A 168 -8.86 8.28 5.25
C VAL A 168 -9.64 7.32 4.37
N GLU A 169 -9.20 6.06 4.24
CA GLU A 169 -9.95 5.04 3.50
C GLU A 169 -11.35 4.83 4.09
N ARG A 170 -11.46 4.78 5.43
CA ARG A 170 -12.74 4.65 6.13
C ARG A 170 -13.66 5.83 5.83
N MET A 171 -13.17 7.06 6.00
CA MET A 171 -13.94 8.28 5.74
C MET A 171 -14.32 8.45 4.27
N ALA A 172 -13.45 8.04 3.34
CA ALA A 172 -13.73 8.10 1.90
C ALA A 172 -14.78 7.07 1.48
N ALA A 173 -14.80 5.89 2.12
CA ALA A 173 -15.86 4.91 1.93
C ALA A 173 -17.21 5.45 2.42
N GLU A 174 -17.27 6.09 3.59
CA GLU A 174 -18.49 6.74 4.09
C GLU A 174 -19.02 7.80 3.11
N LEU A 175 -18.12 8.61 2.53
CA LEU A 175 -18.51 9.58 1.49
C LEU A 175 -19.06 8.91 0.23
N ALA A 176 -18.47 7.79 -0.20
CA ALA A 176 -18.99 7.04 -1.34
C ALA A 176 -20.37 6.42 -1.04
N GLU A 177 -20.58 5.95 0.19
CA GLU A 177 -21.87 5.41 0.64
C GLU A 177 -22.97 6.47 0.67
N ASP A 178 -22.66 7.71 1.09
CA ASP A 178 -23.57 8.86 1.03
C ASP A 178 -24.00 9.20 -0.42
N GLU A 179 -23.16 8.88 -1.41
CA GLU A 179 -23.47 8.98 -2.84
C GLU A 179 -24.17 7.72 -3.41
N GLY A 180 -24.53 6.77 -2.55
CA GLY A 180 -25.25 5.55 -2.93
C GLY A 180 -24.36 4.46 -3.52
N ILE A 181 -23.04 4.51 -3.29
CA ILE A 181 -22.09 3.51 -3.80
C ILE A 181 -21.69 2.57 -2.68
N GLN A 182 -21.99 1.28 -2.90
CA GLN A 182 -21.69 0.24 -1.95
C GLN A 182 -20.18 -0.04 -1.92
N VAL A 183 -19.59 -0.05 -0.72
CA VAL A 183 -18.19 -0.36 -0.49
C VAL A 183 -18.08 -1.54 0.47
N ALA A 184 -17.18 -2.47 0.18
CA ALA A 184 -16.88 -3.61 1.05
C ALA A 184 -15.38 -3.67 1.35
N LYS A 185 -15.03 -4.06 2.58
CA LYS A 185 -13.63 -4.17 3.03
C LYS A 185 -13.37 -5.54 3.65
N VAL A 186 -12.33 -6.22 3.17
CA VAL A 186 -11.83 -7.46 3.74
C VAL A 186 -10.41 -7.24 4.26
N LEU A 187 -10.22 -7.43 5.56
CA LEU A 187 -8.91 -7.40 6.20
C LEU A 187 -8.28 -8.78 6.10
N VAL A 188 -7.10 -8.88 5.51
CA VAL A 188 -6.32 -10.12 5.44
C VAL A 188 -5.38 -10.21 6.63
N ASN A 189 -5.46 -11.29 7.40
CA ASN A 189 -4.79 -11.45 8.69
C ASN A 189 -4.32 -12.90 8.94
N ASP A 190 -3.70 -13.48 7.91
CA ASP A 190 -3.36 -14.90 7.78
C ASP A 190 -2.09 -15.33 8.48
N ASP A 191 -1.21 -14.40 8.86
CA ASP A 191 0.05 -14.74 9.52
C ASP A 191 -0.17 -15.28 10.93
N VAL A 192 0.19 -16.55 11.15
CA VAL A 192 0.06 -17.21 12.45
C VAL A 192 1.20 -16.90 13.40
N ALA A 193 2.27 -16.23 12.95
CA ALA A 193 3.49 -16.09 13.74
C ALA A 193 3.28 -15.24 15.00
N VAL A 194 2.69 -14.04 14.88
CA VAL A 194 2.58 -13.09 16.00
C VAL A 194 1.19 -12.47 16.02
N THR A 195 0.66 -12.26 17.23
CA THR A 195 -0.52 -11.42 17.47
C THR A 195 -0.04 -10.12 18.13
N ASP A 196 -0.42 -8.97 17.57
CA ASP A 196 0.03 -7.63 17.95
C ASP A 196 1.54 -7.40 17.71
N SER A 197 1.88 -6.81 16.56
CA SER A 197 3.26 -6.52 16.14
C SER A 197 3.55 -5.02 16.04
N LEU A 198 4.80 -4.63 15.75
CA LEU A 198 5.26 -3.23 15.71
C LEU A 198 4.36 -2.28 14.89
N TYR A 199 3.73 -2.78 13.83
CA TYR A 199 2.90 -1.98 12.92
C TYR A 199 1.47 -2.50 12.77
N THR A 200 1.08 -3.58 13.48
CA THR A 200 -0.23 -4.22 13.29
C THR A 200 -0.87 -4.54 14.64
N ALA A 201 -2.08 -4.04 14.85
CA ALA A 201 -3.00 -4.57 15.87
C ALA A 201 -3.69 -5.82 15.31
N GLY A 202 -3.62 -6.95 16.02
CA GLY A 202 -4.01 -8.27 15.53
C GLY A 202 -2.92 -8.97 14.73
N ARG A 203 -3.31 -9.86 13.81
CA ARG A 203 -2.39 -10.62 12.95
C ARG A 203 -2.04 -9.85 11.68
N ARG A 204 -0.84 -10.09 11.16
CA ARG A 204 -0.35 -9.50 9.90
C ARG A 204 -1.00 -10.18 8.69
N GLY A 205 -1.15 -9.42 7.60
CA GLY A 205 -1.53 -9.95 6.29
C GLY A 205 -0.28 -10.23 5.44
N THR A 206 -0.16 -11.44 4.89
CA THR A 206 1.02 -11.88 4.12
C THR A 206 0.59 -12.62 2.84
N GLY A 207 0.91 -13.90 2.71
CA GLY A 207 0.73 -14.67 1.47
C GLY A 207 -0.73 -14.91 1.08
N ALA A 208 -1.67 -14.96 2.04
CA ALA A 208 -3.08 -15.18 1.72
C ALA A 208 -3.71 -14.03 0.92
N THR A 209 -3.11 -12.84 0.96
CA THR A 209 -3.56 -11.69 0.16
C THR A 209 -3.62 -12.06 -1.33
N LEU A 210 -2.64 -12.82 -1.83
CA LEU A 210 -2.63 -13.31 -3.21
C LEU A 210 -3.83 -14.22 -3.53
N PHE A 211 -4.17 -15.13 -2.62
CA PHE A 211 -5.33 -16.00 -2.78
C PHE A 211 -6.64 -15.22 -2.76
N VAL A 212 -6.77 -14.27 -1.84
CA VAL A 212 -7.94 -13.38 -1.76
C VAL A 212 -8.08 -12.59 -3.05
N GLU A 213 -7.03 -11.93 -3.53
CA GLU A 213 -7.05 -11.13 -4.76
C GLU A 213 -7.40 -11.98 -5.99
N LYS A 214 -6.77 -13.16 -6.16
CA LYS A 214 -7.03 -14.02 -7.32
C LYS A 214 -8.46 -14.57 -7.33
N ILE A 215 -8.93 -15.08 -6.20
CA ILE A 215 -10.23 -15.78 -6.12
C ILE A 215 -11.37 -14.77 -6.13
N ALA A 216 -11.26 -13.67 -5.36
CA ALA A 216 -12.26 -12.60 -5.40
C ALA A 216 -12.27 -11.88 -6.76
N GLY A 217 -11.08 -11.68 -7.37
CA GLY A 217 -10.96 -11.13 -8.72
C GLY A 217 -11.67 -11.98 -9.77
N ALA A 218 -11.55 -13.30 -9.70
CA ALA A 218 -12.27 -14.21 -10.59
C ALA A 218 -13.80 -14.14 -10.38
N ALA A 219 -14.26 -14.07 -9.12
CA ALA A 219 -15.69 -13.91 -8.83
C ALA A 219 -16.23 -12.57 -9.35
N ALA A 220 -15.44 -11.50 -9.24
CA ALA A 220 -15.79 -10.19 -9.78
C ALA A 220 -15.82 -10.18 -11.32
N ASP A 221 -14.88 -10.85 -11.98
CA ASP A 221 -14.83 -10.98 -13.45
C ASP A 221 -16.03 -11.77 -14.01
N GLU A 222 -16.57 -12.72 -13.23
CA GLU A 222 -17.83 -13.40 -13.53
C GLU A 222 -19.08 -12.51 -13.38
N GLY A 223 -18.92 -11.26 -12.92
CA GLY A 223 -20.02 -10.33 -12.70
C GLY A 223 -20.84 -10.63 -11.45
N GLN A 224 -20.28 -11.36 -10.47
CA GLN A 224 -20.96 -11.60 -9.20
C GLN A 224 -21.19 -10.29 -8.42
N PRO A 225 -22.29 -10.17 -7.65
CA PRO A 225 -22.57 -8.96 -6.88
C PRO A 225 -21.55 -8.75 -5.76
N LEU A 226 -21.39 -7.49 -5.31
CA LEU A 226 -20.37 -7.07 -4.34
C LEU A 226 -20.43 -7.92 -3.06
N GLU A 227 -21.63 -8.17 -2.53
CA GLU A 227 -21.83 -8.94 -1.31
C GLU A 227 -21.30 -10.38 -1.46
N ARG A 228 -21.38 -10.93 -2.67
CA ARG A 228 -20.86 -12.27 -2.95
C ARG A 228 -19.35 -12.28 -3.09
N VAL A 229 -18.78 -11.29 -3.77
CA VAL A 229 -17.32 -11.12 -3.89
C VAL A 229 -16.69 -10.92 -2.52
N GLU A 230 -17.31 -10.09 -1.67
CA GLU A 230 -16.88 -9.88 -0.28
C GLU A 230 -16.96 -11.18 0.52
N ALA A 231 -18.07 -11.92 0.45
CA ALA A 231 -18.24 -13.18 1.16
C ALA A 231 -17.15 -14.21 0.76
N ILE A 232 -16.84 -14.31 -0.54
CA ILE A 232 -15.78 -15.18 -1.05
C ILE A 232 -14.42 -14.73 -0.52
N ALA A 233 -14.11 -13.43 -0.57
CA ALA A 233 -12.86 -12.88 -0.06
C ALA A 233 -12.68 -13.15 1.46
N ARG A 234 -13.72 -12.96 2.26
CA ARG A 234 -13.73 -13.28 3.70
C ARG A 234 -13.51 -14.78 3.93
N GLN A 235 -14.21 -15.62 3.17
CA GLN A 235 -14.06 -17.07 3.25
C GLN A 235 -12.63 -17.52 2.92
N VAL A 236 -11.99 -16.95 1.90
CA VAL A 236 -10.60 -17.27 1.56
C VAL A 236 -9.66 -16.85 2.69
N ASN A 237 -9.83 -15.65 3.26
CA ASN A 237 -9.02 -15.18 4.38
C ASN A 237 -9.16 -16.11 5.60
N GLU A 238 -10.40 -16.44 6.00
CA GLU A 238 -10.68 -17.31 7.14
C GLU A 238 -10.08 -18.71 6.98
N LYS A 239 -10.04 -19.23 5.74
CA LYS A 239 -9.49 -20.55 5.39
C LYS A 239 -7.99 -20.53 5.06
N SER A 240 -7.31 -19.40 5.18
CA SER A 240 -5.90 -19.26 4.82
C SER A 240 -5.02 -18.95 6.02
N ARG A 241 -3.83 -19.57 6.07
CA ARG A 241 -2.79 -19.27 7.08
C ARG A 241 -1.39 -19.30 6.48
N SER A 242 -0.54 -18.40 6.98
CA SER A 242 0.84 -18.23 6.53
C SER A 242 1.85 -18.26 7.66
N PHE A 243 3.06 -18.69 7.32
CA PHE A 243 4.24 -18.59 8.19
C PHE A 243 5.48 -18.25 7.36
N GLY A 244 6.22 -17.21 7.79
CA GLY A 244 7.45 -16.74 7.12
C GLY A 244 8.73 -17.09 7.89
N VAL A 245 9.85 -17.19 7.18
CA VAL A 245 11.20 -17.34 7.75
C VAL A 245 12.18 -16.42 7.01
N ALA A 246 13.07 -15.75 7.75
CA ALA A 246 14.17 -14.98 7.20
C ALA A 246 15.51 -15.66 7.48
N LEU A 247 16.36 -15.70 6.45
CA LEU A 247 17.77 -16.11 6.50
C LEU A 247 18.70 -14.89 6.47
N SER A 248 18.21 -13.75 5.99
CA SER A 248 18.84 -12.44 6.11
C SER A 248 17.77 -11.36 6.29
N ALA A 249 18.14 -10.20 6.82
CA ALA A 249 17.28 -9.03 6.82
C ALA A 249 17.28 -8.34 5.44
N CYS A 250 16.22 -7.59 5.14
CA CYS A 250 16.18 -6.72 3.96
C CYS A 250 16.87 -5.37 4.21
N THR A 251 17.28 -4.70 3.15
CA THR A 251 17.83 -3.35 3.16
C THR A 251 16.87 -2.40 2.45
N THR A 252 16.35 -1.41 3.17
CA THR A 252 15.56 -0.35 2.52
C THR A 252 16.50 0.65 1.83
N PRO A 253 16.17 1.14 0.62
CA PRO A 253 17.02 2.10 -0.09
C PRO A 253 17.34 3.37 0.70
N ALA A 254 16.42 3.79 1.58
CA ALA A 254 16.60 4.98 2.42
C ALA A 254 17.57 4.74 3.59
N LYS A 255 17.55 3.55 4.20
CA LYS A 255 18.41 3.22 5.35
C LYS A 255 19.81 2.81 4.89
N GLY A 256 19.94 2.19 3.72
CA GLY A 256 21.21 1.72 3.15
C GLY A 256 21.93 0.64 3.99
N SER A 257 21.25 0.10 4.99
CA SER A 257 21.73 -0.97 5.87
C SER A 257 20.56 -1.89 6.27
N PRO A 258 20.85 -3.12 6.73
CA PRO A 258 19.81 -4.09 7.09
C PRO A 258 18.77 -3.54 8.08
N THR A 259 17.50 -3.91 7.91
CA THR A 259 16.37 -3.44 8.73
C THR A 259 16.48 -3.92 10.18
N PHE A 260 16.97 -5.14 10.38
CA PHE A 260 17.30 -5.73 11.68
C PHE A 260 18.62 -6.50 11.60
N ASP A 261 19.22 -6.79 12.76
CA ASP A 261 20.44 -7.59 12.86
C ASP A 261 20.08 -9.08 12.93
N LEU A 262 20.62 -9.88 12.01
CA LEU A 262 20.51 -11.33 11.99
C LEU A 262 21.90 -11.93 11.72
N PRO A 263 22.56 -12.49 12.75
CA PRO A 263 23.92 -13.02 12.62
C PRO A 263 24.02 -14.15 11.58
N PRO A 264 25.19 -14.30 10.91
CA PRO A 264 25.43 -15.43 10.03
C PRO A 264 25.26 -16.77 10.75
N GLY A 265 24.54 -17.70 10.13
CA GLY A 265 24.26 -19.01 10.72
C GLY A 265 23.05 -19.04 11.66
N GLU A 266 22.27 -17.95 11.73
CA GLU A 266 20.96 -17.90 12.38
C GLU A 266 19.85 -17.66 11.36
N LEU A 267 18.61 -17.93 11.78
CA LEU A 267 17.39 -17.61 11.06
C LEU A 267 16.35 -17.02 12.02
N GLU A 268 15.42 -16.25 11.48
CA GLU A 268 14.28 -15.69 12.22
C GLU A 268 13.00 -16.41 11.78
N LEU A 269 12.35 -17.11 12.71
CA LEU A 269 11.09 -17.81 12.50
C LEU A 269 9.92 -16.88 12.76
N GLY A 270 9.01 -16.76 11.79
CA GLY A 270 7.81 -15.94 11.87
C GLY A 270 8.00 -14.48 11.47
N ILE A 271 8.99 -14.18 10.63
CA ILE A 271 9.27 -12.80 10.16
C ILE A 271 8.07 -12.22 9.39
N GLY A 272 7.81 -10.92 9.55
CA GLY A 272 6.86 -10.17 8.72
C GLY A 272 7.46 -9.66 7.40
N ILE A 273 6.61 -9.20 6.49
CA ILE A 273 7.02 -8.72 5.15
C ILE A 273 7.70 -7.34 5.18
N HIS A 274 7.69 -6.62 6.30
CA HIS A 274 8.44 -5.36 6.47
C HIS A 274 9.67 -5.54 7.38
N GLY A 275 10.05 -6.78 7.70
CA GLY A 275 11.14 -7.09 8.63
C GLY A 275 10.76 -6.93 10.10
N GLU A 276 9.46 -6.95 10.41
CA GLU A 276 8.99 -6.99 11.81
C GLU A 276 9.46 -8.29 12.47
N PRO A 277 9.98 -8.24 13.72
CA PRO A 277 10.45 -9.42 14.44
C PRO A 277 9.45 -10.57 14.42
N GLY A 278 9.97 -11.79 14.34
CA GLY A 278 9.18 -12.99 14.34
C GLY A 278 8.89 -13.52 15.74
N ARG A 279 8.58 -14.81 15.81
CA ARG A 279 8.39 -15.53 17.08
C ARG A 279 9.71 -15.67 17.83
N GLU A 280 10.74 -16.11 17.13
CA GLU A 280 12.03 -16.44 17.73
C GLU A 280 13.15 -16.54 16.69
N ARG A 281 14.39 -16.41 17.19
CA ARG A 281 15.61 -16.70 16.45
C ARG A 281 16.13 -18.07 16.81
N ARG A 282 16.68 -18.77 15.81
CA ARG A 282 17.32 -20.07 16.02
C ARG A 282 18.61 -20.18 15.20
N PRO A 283 19.54 -21.06 15.61
CA PRO A 283 20.59 -21.51 14.71
C PRO A 283 20.02 -22.03 13.40
N MET A 284 20.81 -21.96 12.33
CA MET A 284 20.41 -22.38 10.99
C MET A 284 19.86 -23.81 11.01
N MET A 285 18.67 -23.97 10.44
CA MET A 285 17.97 -25.24 10.32
C MET A 285 18.10 -25.75 8.88
N THR A 286 17.95 -27.06 8.70
CA THR A 286 17.79 -27.64 7.37
C THR A 286 16.45 -27.23 6.75
N SER A 287 16.35 -27.26 5.42
CA SER A 287 15.09 -26.96 4.72
C SER A 287 13.92 -27.82 5.20
N GLY A 288 14.16 -29.10 5.52
CA GLY A 288 13.16 -30.02 6.03
C GLY A 288 12.67 -29.67 7.44
N GLU A 289 13.57 -29.22 8.32
CA GLU A 289 13.21 -28.75 9.66
C GLU A 289 12.43 -27.42 9.60
N ILE A 290 12.81 -26.50 8.71
CA ILE A 290 12.07 -25.26 8.47
C ILE A 290 10.66 -25.58 7.95
N ALA A 291 10.54 -26.52 7.01
CA ALA A 291 9.26 -26.93 6.45
C ALA A 291 8.35 -27.57 7.51
N ASP A 292 8.89 -28.45 8.36
CA ASP A 292 8.12 -29.06 9.46
C ASP A 292 7.64 -28.00 10.45
N PHE A 293 8.51 -27.06 10.82
CA PHE A 293 8.14 -25.97 11.74
C PHE A 293 7.04 -25.07 11.15
N ALA A 294 7.21 -24.61 9.90
CA ALA A 294 6.26 -23.72 9.24
C ALA A 294 4.89 -24.39 9.06
N VAL A 295 4.86 -25.62 8.55
CA VAL A 295 3.62 -26.38 8.37
C VAL A 295 2.98 -26.71 9.71
N HIS A 296 3.76 -27.05 10.74
CA HIS A 296 3.23 -27.27 12.08
C HIS A 296 2.54 -26.03 12.63
N ALA A 297 3.21 -24.87 12.60
CA ALA A 297 2.64 -23.61 13.09
C ALA A 297 1.34 -23.24 12.35
N ILE A 298 1.28 -23.50 11.04
CA ILE A 298 0.07 -23.29 10.24
C ILE A 298 -1.04 -24.25 10.66
N LEU A 299 -0.73 -25.54 10.82
CA LEU A 299 -1.73 -26.57 11.12
C LEU A 299 -2.23 -26.57 12.58
N GLU A 300 -1.55 -25.86 13.48
CA GLU A 300 -2.08 -25.60 14.83
C GLU A 300 -3.27 -24.63 14.79
N ASP A 301 -3.32 -23.72 13.81
CA ASP A 301 -4.37 -22.72 13.68
C ASP A 301 -5.39 -23.05 12.58
N LEU A 302 -4.94 -23.73 11.52
CA LEU A 302 -5.77 -24.21 10.41
C LEU A 302 -5.91 -25.73 10.51
N HIS A 303 -7.14 -26.25 10.48
CA HIS A 303 -7.43 -27.68 10.53
C HIS A 303 -8.12 -28.13 9.23
N PRO A 304 -7.36 -28.42 8.14
CA PRO A 304 -7.96 -28.69 6.85
C PRO A 304 -8.80 -29.97 6.85
N GLY A 305 -10.10 -29.84 6.59
CA GLY A 305 -10.98 -30.97 6.26
C GLY A 305 -11.02 -31.31 4.77
N ASN A 306 -10.54 -30.40 3.93
CA ASN A 306 -10.50 -30.50 2.47
C ASN A 306 -9.06 -30.25 1.95
N PRO A 307 -8.77 -30.50 0.67
CA PRO A 307 -7.51 -30.12 0.06
C PRO A 307 -7.20 -28.62 0.20
N VAL A 308 -5.91 -28.29 0.10
CA VAL A 308 -5.41 -26.92 0.20
C VAL A 308 -4.76 -26.45 -1.11
N LEU A 309 -4.82 -25.15 -1.37
CA LEU A 309 -3.84 -24.47 -2.21
C LEU A 309 -2.57 -24.26 -1.38
N LEU A 310 -1.42 -24.47 -2.00
CA LEU A 310 -0.10 -24.22 -1.40
C LEU A 310 0.60 -23.09 -2.16
N LEU A 311 1.05 -22.08 -1.42
CA LEU A 311 2.00 -21.09 -1.92
C LEU A 311 3.32 -21.27 -1.16
N VAL A 312 4.40 -21.50 -1.90
CA VAL A 312 5.78 -21.42 -1.43
C VAL A 312 6.39 -20.15 -2.01
N ASN A 313 6.43 -19.12 -1.18
CA ASN A 313 6.78 -17.78 -1.60
C ASN A 313 8.21 -17.44 -1.17
N GLY A 314 9.03 -16.90 -2.08
CA GLY A 314 10.33 -16.33 -1.72
C GLY A 314 10.19 -14.90 -1.21
N MET A 315 11.06 -14.52 -0.28
CA MET A 315 11.05 -13.19 0.32
C MET A 315 11.84 -12.15 -0.51
N GLY A 316 12.42 -12.57 -1.65
CA GLY A 316 13.05 -11.69 -2.64
C GLY A 316 14.44 -12.14 -3.10
N ALA A 317 15.31 -12.58 -2.19
CA ALA A 317 16.69 -12.98 -2.54
C ALA A 317 16.93 -14.49 -2.56
N THR A 318 15.92 -15.32 -2.28
CA THR A 318 16.06 -16.78 -2.30
C THR A 318 16.04 -17.30 -3.73
N PRO A 319 17.06 -18.03 -4.20
CA PRO A 319 17.07 -18.59 -5.54
C PRO A 319 15.87 -19.50 -5.80
N LEU A 320 15.28 -19.40 -7.00
CA LEU A 320 14.12 -20.22 -7.39
C LEU A 320 14.38 -21.73 -7.24
N LEU A 321 15.61 -22.19 -7.50
CA LEU A 321 16.00 -23.59 -7.30
C LEU A 321 15.85 -24.02 -5.83
N GLU A 322 16.23 -23.16 -4.88
CA GLU A 322 16.08 -23.43 -3.45
C GLU A 322 14.61 -23.43 -3.03
N LEU A 323 13.78 -22.53 -3.61
CA LEU A 323 12.33 -22.54 -3.38
C LEU A 323 11.67 -23.85 -3.85
N TYR A 324 12.08 -24.41 -4.99
CA TYR A 324 11.60 -25.72 -5.43
C TYR A 324 12.06 -26.87 -4.52
N GLY A 325 13.29 -26.80 -4.01
CA GLY A 325 13.79 -27.75 -3.01
C GLY A 325 13.00 -27.67 -1.69
N PHE A 326 12.74 -26.45 -1.21
CA PHE A 326 11.91 -26.21 -0.04
C PHE A 326 10.46 -26.65 -0.26
N ASN A 327 9.89 -26.41 -1.45
CA ASN A 327 8.57 -26.89 -1.82
C ASN A 327 8.46 -28.43 -1.74
N ALA A 328 9.49 -29.16 -2.17
CA ALA A 328 9.50 -30.61 -2.04
C ALA A 328 9.42 -31.07 -0.57
N GLU A 329 10.12 -30.38 0.34
CA GLU A 329 10.04 -30.63 1.78
C GLU A 329 8.65 -30.29 2.34
N VAL A 330 8.05 -29.17 1.94
CA VAL A 330 6.70 -28.79 2.37
C VAL A 330 5.67 -29.84 1.92
N HIS A 331 5.75 -30.31 0.68
CA HIS A 331 4.89 -31.41 0.19
C HIS A 331 5.11 -32.70 0.98
N ARG A 332 6.36 -33.06 1.32
CA ARG A 332 6.67 -34.25 2.14
C ARG A 332 6.03 -34.15 3.52
N VAL A 333 6.14 -33.00 4.17
CA VAL A 333 5.55 -32.76 5.50
C VAL A 333 4.02 -32.79 5.43
N LEU A 334 3.40 -32.11 4.47
CA LEU A 334 1.94 -32.11 4.29
C LEU A 334 1.40 -33.53 4.05
N ALA A 335 2.06 -34.32 3.21
CA ALA A 335 1.70 -35.71 2.96
C ALA A 335 1.80 -36.56 4.24
N ALA A 336 2.85 -36.38 5.03
CA ALA A 336 3.00 -37.07 6.32
C ALA A 336 1.92 -36.68 7.35
N ARG A 337 1.37 -35.45 7.25
CA ARG A 337 0.25 -34.94 8.05
C ARG A 337 -1.12 -35.26 7.45
N GLY A 338 -1.20 -35.96 6.31
CA GLY A 338 -2.46 -36.31 5.65
C GLY A 338 -3.18 -35.15 4.97
N VAL A 339 -2.49 -34.02 4.71
CA VAL A 339 -3.07 -32.85 4.07
C VAL A 339 -2.88 -32.94 2.55
N ALA A 340 -3.97 -33.04 1.81
CA ALA A 340 -3.94 -33.08 0.35
C ALA A 340 -3.71 -31.69 -0.24
N VAL A 341 -2.84 -31.58 -1.25
CA VAL A 341 -2.58 -30.32 -1.98
C VAL A 341 -3.24 -30.38 -3.35
N ALA A 342 -4.11 -29.42 -3.65
CA ALA A 342 -4.83 -29.35 -4.92
C ALA A 342 -4.04 -28.62 -6.01
N ARG A 343 -3.40 -27.50 -5.65
CA ARG A 343 -2.54 -26.70 -6.54
C ARG A 343 -1.39 -26.13 -5.73
N THR A 344 -0.28 -25.91 -6.42
CA THR A 344 0.93 -25.32 -5.84
C THR A 344 1.39 -24.15 -6.68
N LEU A 345 1.76 -23.05 -6.02
CA LEU A 345 2.43 -21.91 -6.62
C LEU A 345 3.78 -21.72 -5.93
N VAL A 346 4.86 -21.58 -6.73
CA VAL A 346 6.23 -21.41 -6.23
C VAL A 346 6.86 -20.20 -6.91
N GLY A 347 7.48 -19.29 -6.14
CA GLY A 347 8.16 -18.11 -6.67
C GLY A 347 8.05 -16.89 -5.77
N ASP A 348 8.38 -15.72 -6.30
CA ASP A 348 8.38 -14.46 -5.57
C ASP A 348 7.10 -13.67 -5.87
N TYR A 349 6.13 -13.74 -4.95
CA TYR A 349 4.82 -13.09 -5.12
C TYR A 349 4.55 -12.02 -4.06
N VAL A 350 4.93 -12.28 -2.82
CA VAL A 350 4.81 -11.37 -1.67
C VAL A 350 6.19 -11.22 -1.02
N THR A 351 7.00 -10.34 -1.59
CA THR A 351 8.43 -10.18 -1.22
C THR A 351 8.65 -9.12 -0.14
N SER A 352 9.83 -9.17 0.50
CA SER A 352 10.39 -8.10 1.33
C SER A 352 11.74 -7.64 0.76
N LEU A 353 11.70 -6.89 -0.34
CA LEU A 353 12.88 -6.36 -1.04
C LEU A 353 13.93 -7.46 -1.34
N ASP A 354 15.11 -7.38 -0.74
CA ASP A 354 16.26 -8.28 -0.89
C ASP A 354 16.39 -9.28 0.28
N MET A 355 15.31 -9.51 1.04
CA MET A 355 15.30 -10.51 2.11
C MET A 355 15.54 -11.92 1.53
N ALA A 356 16.56 -12.63 2.02
CA ALA A 356 16.67 -14.06 1.82
C ALA A 356 15.78 -14.77 2.84
N GLY A 357 14.94 -15.68 2.37
CA GLY A 357 13.89 -16.30 3.17
C GLY A 357 12.76 -16.88 2.32
N ALA A 358 11.82 -17.54 2.99
CA ALA A 358 10.63 -18.08 2.34
C ALA A 358 9.43 -17.98 3.26
N SER A 359 8.23 -18.07 2.70
CA SER A 359 7.00 -18.27 3.44
C SER A 359 6.17 -19.41 2.85
N VAL A 360 5.41 -20.06 3.70
CA VAL A 360 4.43 -21.09 3.34
C VAL A 360 3.06 -20.52 3.63
N THR A 361 2.15 -20.59 2.67
CA THR A 361 0.73 -20.27 2.87
C THR A 361 -0.12 -21.45 2.42
N LEU A 362 -1.06 -21.86 3.27
CA LEU A 362 -2.08 -22.84 2.95
C LEU A 362 -3.44 -22.16 2.92
N CYS A 363 -4.25 -22.45 1.90
CA CYS A 363 -5.67 -22.05 1.83
C CYS A 363 -6.52 -23.30 1.65
N GLN A 364 -7.35 -23.66 2.63
CA GLN A 364 -8.33 -24.74 2.46
C GLN A 364 -9.37 -24.34 1.42
N ILE A 365 -9.62 -25.22 0.46
CA ILE A 365 -10.56 -24.98 -0.64
C ILE A 365 -11.71 -25.99 -0.68
N ASP A 366 -12.80 -25.56 -1.28
CA ASP A 366 -13.88 -26.40 -1.77
C ASP A 366 -13.93 -26.32 -3.31
N GLU A 367 -14.93 -26.97 -3.92
CA GLU A 367 -15.06 -27.02 -5.38
C GLU A 367 -15.21 -25.63 -6.00
N GLU A 368 -15.91 -24.71 -5.33
CA GLU A 368 -16.11 -23.35 -5.83
C GLU A 368 -14.82 -22.54 -5.79
N LEU A 369 -14.10 -22.55 -4.66
CA LEU A 369 -12.84 -21.83 -4.53
C LEU A 369 -11.78 -22.38 -5.50
N LEU A 370 -11.75 -23.70 -5.72
CA LEU A 370 -10.86 -24.32 -6.70
C LEU A 370 -11.18 -23.86 -8.13
N ARG A 371 -12.47 -23.82 -8.49
CA ARG A 371 -12.91 -23.35 -9.81
C ARG A 371 -12.53 -21.89 -10.05
N LEU A 372 -12.69 -21.02 -9.06
CA LEU A 372 -12.30 -19.60 -9.12
C LEU A 372 -10.77 -19.41 -9.17
N TRP A 373 -10.02 -20.26 -8.49
CA TRP A 373 -8.56 -20.30 -8.61
C TRP A 373 -8.13 -20.66 -10.04
N ASP A 374 -8.69 -21.75 -10.59
CA ASP A 374 -8.36 -22.23 -11.94
C ASP A 374 -8.89 -21.32 -13.07
N ALA A 375 -9.80 -20.39 -12.79
CA ALA A 375 -10.31 -19.42 -13.76
C ALA A 375 -9.17 -18.59 -14.39
N PRO A 376 -9.28 -18.20 -15.68
CA PRO A 376 -8.24 -17.45 -16.38
C PRO A 376 -7.78 -16.19 -15.65
N VAL A 377 -6.51 -15.85 -15.80
CA VAL A 377 -5.92 -14.62 -15.24
C VAL A 377 -4.81 -14.12 -16.16
N SER A 378 -4.73 -12.80 -16.33
CA SER A 378 -3.71 -12.14 -17.13
C SER A 378 -3.24 -10.87 -16.44
N THR A 379 -2.38 -11.02 -15.44
CA THR A 379 -1.70 -9.92 -14.76
C THR A 379 -0.18 -10.05 -14.93
N PRO A 380 0.62 -9.01 -14.62
CA PRO A 380 2.07 -9.14 -14.62
C PRO A 380 2.61 -10.22 -13.66
N GLY A 381 1.88 -10.53 -12.58
CA GLY A 381 2.30 -11.50 -11.55
C GLY A 381 1.66 -12.88 -11.67
N LEU A 382 0.48 -13.03 -12.29
CA LEU A 382 -0.21 -14.32 -12.46
C LEU A 382 -0.77 -14.42 -13.88
N ARG A 383 -0.50 -15.55 -14.56
CA ARG A 383 -0.95 -15.76 -15.93
C ARG A 383 -1.22 -17.23 -16.27
N TRP A 384 -2.48 -17.57 -16.56
CA TRP A 384 -2.90 -18.89 -17.08
C TRP A 384 -4.30 -18.83 -17.70
N GLY A 385 -4.69 -19.92 -18.38
CA GLY A 385 -6.04 -20.07 -18.97
C GLY A 385 -6.28 -19.24 -20.24
N MET A 386 -5.22 -18.95 -20.99
CA MET A 386 -5.29 -18.23 -22.27
C MET A 386 -5.67 -19.12 -23.45
#